data_AF-A0A0M0K2N9-F1
#
_entry.id   AF-A0A0M0K2N9-F1
#
_cell.length_a   1.000
_cell.length_b   1.000
_cell.length_c   1.000
_cell.angle_alpha   90.00
_cell.angle_beta   90.00
_cell.angle_gamma   90.00
#
_symmetry.space_group_name_H-M   'P 1'
#
loop_
_entity.id
_entity.type
_entity.pdbx_description
1 polymer ?
#
loop_
_entity_poly.entity_id
_entity_poly.type
_entity_poly.pdbx_seq_one_letter_code
_entity_poly.pdbx_strand_id
1 'polypeptide(L)'
;MSKTAVVTTFAVVGYGACSSLMLVVNKVCVHLLPAPSFVLLAQFFCSWVAVKACGICGCIVVDQLEWGKLKAFLPISIAFLAAVFANIKTLQFANVETFVVFRASTPLTIAVCEYLCLGRELPNARSFACLLTLLVAATGYVLTDAHFVVHGYVWVGVWYVIFCFDQLYIKHAVDNVKVDSNWGRVFYTNLWAFILAPFPGILNEPEVLRNFQWTGASIAALSVSCALGVGMSYFAFLCRAQVSATYFTVIGNVCKVLTVLINIAIWDKHATPVGLGFLFVCLVAAYFYQPSPMRARPAVEPERQSLVVGEEEETLSRQPRPLR
;
A
#
# COMPACT_ATOMS: atom_id res chain seq x y z
N MET A 1 -8.62 -10.73 23.02
CA MET A 1 -8.35 -10.49 21.59
C MET A 1 -7.80 -11.77 20.98
N SER A 2 -8.31 -12.20 19.81
CA SER A 2 -7.66 -13.27 19.02
C SER A 2 -6.23 -12.84 18.66
N LYS A 3 -5.27 -13.78 18.59
CA LYS A 3 -3.88 -13.50 18.18
C LYS A 3 -3.82 -12.71 16.87
N THR A 4 -4.73 -12.98 15.94
CA THR A 4 -4.86 -12.27 14.66
C THR A 4 -5.17 -10.78 14.87
N ALA A 5 -6.09 -10.43 15.78
CA ALA A 5 -6.46 -9.04 16.03
C ALA A 5 -5.30 -8.22 16.59
N VAL A 6 -4.48 -8.81 17.47
CA VAL A 6 -3.28 -8.14 18.02
C VAL A 6 -2.27 -7.83 16.91
N VAL A 7 -2.03 -8.79 16.01
CA VAL A 7 -1.12 -8.60 14.87
C VAL A 7 -1.64 -7.53 13.90
N THR A 8 -2.95 -7.52 13.62
CA THR A 8 -3.56 -6.48 12.78
C THR A 8 -3.41 -5.10 13.43
N THR A 9 -3.73 -4.94 14.71
CA THR A 9 -3.58 -3.66 15.41
C THR A 9 -2.12 -3.19 15.41
N PHE A 10 -1.18 -4.08 15.70
CA PHE A 10 0.26 -3.77 15.64
C PHE A 10 0.69 -3.30 14.25
N ALA A 11 0.25 -3.98 13.20
CA ALA A 11 0.59 -3.61 11.82
C ALA A 11 0.00 -2.26 11.42
N VAL A 12 -1.25 -1.96 11.80
CA VAL A 12 -1.92 -0.69 11.50
C VAL A 12 -1.28 0.47 12.24
N VAL A 13 -1.02 0.31 13.55
CA VAL A 13 -0.38 1.35 14.37
C VAL A 13 1.07 1.59 13.91
N GLY A 14 1.83 0.52 13.66
CA GLY A 14 3.19 0.62 13.14
C GLY A 14 3.24 1.32 11.78
N TYR A 15 2.33 0.96 10.86
CA TYR A 15 2.21 1.61 9.56
C TYR A 15 1.86 3.10 9.70
N GLY A 16 0.89 3.45 10.56
CA GLY A 16 0.49 4.84 10.77
C GLY A 16 1.59 5.69 11.39
N ALA A 17 2.30 5.16 12.37
CA ALA A 17 3.45 5.84 13.00
C ALA A 17 4.59 6.06 12.00
N CYS A 18 5.01 5.00 11.29
CA CYS A 18 6.06 5.11 10.26
C CYS A 18 5.64 6.06 9.14
N SER A 19 4.41 5.98 8.64
CA SER A 19 3.92 6.86 7.57
C SER A 19 3.93 8.33 7.97
N SER A 20 3.53 8.64 9.20
CA SER A 20 3.48 10.03 9.70
C SER A 20 4.89 10.58 9.93
N LEU A 21 5.76 9.81 10.58
CA LEU A 21 7.16 10.19 10.84
C LEU A 21 7.95 10.35 9.53
N MET A 22 7.75 9.45 8.57
CA MET A 22 8.44 9.48 7.28
C MET A 22 8.12 10.76 6.51
N LEU A 23 6.90 11.30 6.60
CA LEU A 23 6.57 12.57 5.95
C LEU A 23 7.35 13.75 6.54
N VAL A 24 7.46 13.82 7.87
CA VAL A 24 8.22 14.88 8.56
C VAL A 24 9.71 14.75 8.26
N VAL A 25 10.27 13.55 8.42
CA VAL A 25 11.71 13.31 8.19
C VAL A 25 12.07 13.49 6.71
N ASN A 26 11.23 13.04 5.76
CA ASN A 26 11.47 13.28 4.34
C ASN A 26 11.48 14.78 4.03
N LYS A 27 10.58 15.57 4.63
CA LYS A 27 10.56 17.02 4.44
C LYS A 27 11.85 17.67 4.93
N VAL A 28 12.31 17.31 6.13
CA VAL A 28 13.59 17.79 6.68
C VAL A 28 14.77 17.34 5.82
N CYS A 29 14.78 16.07 5.41
CA CYS A 29 15.84 15.49 4.58
C CYS A 29 15.92 16.19 3.22
N VAL A 30 14.80 16.46 2.55
CA VAL A 30 14.79 17.16 1.25
C VAL A 30 15.17 18.63 1.39
N HIS A 31 14.88 19.26 2.54
CA HIS A 31 15.35 20.62 2.82
C HIS A 31 16.87 20.67 3.01
N LEU A 32 17.45 19.68 3.69
CA LEU A 32 18.89 19.59 3.92
C LEU A 32 19.66 19.03 2.73
N LEU A 33 19.03 18.19 1.91
CA LEU A 33 19.57 17.54 0.72
C LEU A 33 18.51 17.65 -0.39
N PRO A 34 18.59 18.66 -1.28
CA PRO A 34 17.57 18.94 -2.29
C PRO A 34 17.63 17.96 -3.49
N ALA A 35 17.66 16.66 -3.20
CA ALA A 35 17.69 15.55 -4.16
C ALA A 35 16.69 14.45 -3.72
N PRO A 36 15.38 14.68 -3.90
CA PRO A 36 14.33 13.76 -3.44
C PRO A 36 14.38 12.38 -4.12
N SER A 37 14.76 12.29 -5.40
CA SER A 37 14.87 11.00 -6.09
C SER A 37 16.06 10.20 -5.54
N PHE A 38 17.16 10.86 -5.22
CA PHE A 38 18.29 10.23 -4.52
C PHE A 38 17.92 9.72 -3.13
N VAL A 39 17.18 10.50 -2.33
CA VAL A 39 16.70 10.05 -1.01
C VAL A 39 15.84 8.80 -1.15
N LEU A 40 14.93 8.76 -2.12
CA LEU A 40 14.08 7.60 -2.38
C LEU A 40 14.91 6.36 -2.80
N LEU A 41 15.89 6.56 -3.68
CA LEU A 41 16.81 5.50 -4.11
C LEU A 41 17.63 4.95 -2.93
N ALA A 42 18.13 5.83 -2.06
CA ALA A 42 18.86 5.46 -0.85
C ALA A 42 17.98 4.68 0.13
N GLN A 43 16.70 5.06 0.28
CA GLN A 43 15.74 4.33 1.11
C GLN A 43 15.50 2.91 0.61
N PHE A 44 15.30 2.71 -0.70
CA PHE A 44 15.12 1.36 -1.27
C PHE A 44 16.39 0.52 -1.15
N PHE A 45 17.54 1.11 -1.46
CA PHE A 45 18.84 0.43 -1.34
C PHE A 45 19.10 0.02 0.11
N CYS A 46 18.94 0.93 1.06
CA CYS A 46 19.14 0.65 2.48
C CYS A 46 18.16 -0.41 2.99
N SER A 47 16.90 -0.38 2.57
CA SER A 47 15.92 -1.41 2.90
C SER A 47 16.32 -2.78 2.38
N TRP A 48 16.80 -2.87 1.14
CA TRP A 48 17.29 -4.12 0.57
C TRP A 48 18.53 -4.66 1.30
N VAL A 49 19.52 -3.79 1.55
CA VAL A 49 20.75 -4.17 2.27
C VAL A 49 20.45 -4.58 3.71
N ALA A 50 19.59 -3.84 4.43
CA ALA A 50 19.23 -4.13 5.80
C ALA A 50 18.59 -5.52 5.92
N VAL A 51 17.63 -5.84 5.04
CA VAL A 51 16.99 -7.18 5.04
C VAL A 51 18.00 -8.27 4.69
N LYS A 52 18.88 -8.04 3.70
CA LYS A 52 19.92 -9.02 3.34
C LYS A 52 20.91 -9.25 4.49
N ALA A 53 21.36 -8.19 5.15
CA ALA A 53 22.29 -8.26 6.28
C ALA A 53 21.65 -9.00 7.46
N CYS A 54 20.41 -8.65 7.83
CA CYS A 54 19.69 -9.36 8.89
C CYS A 54 19.40 -10.83 8.56
N GLY A 55 19.21 -11.16 7.28
CA GLY A 55 19.08 -12.55 6.80
C GLY A 55 20.38 -13.34 6.95
N ILE A 56 21.53 -12.75 6.61
CA ILE A 56 22.86 -13.39 6.78
C ILE A 56 23.19 -13.56 8.27
N CYS A 57 22.82 -12.60 9.11
CA CYS A 57 22.97 -12.70 10.57
C CYS A 57 22.04 -13.73 11.22
N GLY A 58 21.15 -14.39 10.47
CA GLY A 58 20.19 -15.37 10.98
C GLY A 58 19.09 -14.78 11.87
N CYS A 59 18.98 -13.45 11.96
CA CYS A 59 17.96 -12.78 12.76
C CYS A 59 16.57 -12.88 12.11
N ILE A 60 16.51 -13.15 10.80
CA ILE A 60 15.28 -13.12 10.00
C ILE A 60 15.30 -14.24 8.95
N VAL A 61 14.16 -14.91 8.77
CA VAL A 61 13.96 -15.82 7.62
C VAL A 61 13.74 -14.98 6.37
N VAL A 62 14.69 -14.99 5.45
CA VAL A 62 14.60 -14.32 4.16
C VAL A 62 14.62 -15.38 3.07
N ASP A 63 13.65 -15.31 2.14
CA ASP A 63 13.61 -16.16 0.95
C ASP A 63 14.93 -16.07 0.17
N GLN A 64 15.41 -17.20 -0.37
CA GLN A 64 16.50 -17.15 -1.35
C GLN A 64 16.06 -16.41 -2.61
N LEU A 65 16.99 -15.75 -3.30
CA LEU A 65 16.68 -14.96 -4.49
C LEU A 65 16.28 -15.87 -5.66
N GLU A 66 14.99 -16.19 -5.78
CA GLU A 66 14.43 -16.97 -6.88
C GLU A 66 13.90 -16.07 -7.99
N TRP A 67 14.30 -16.37 -9.24
CA TRP A 67 13.88 -15.58 -10.41
C TRP A 67 12.36 -15.62 -10.65
N GLY A 68 11.70 -16.72 -10.28
CA GLY A 68 10.23 -16.86 -10.37
C GLY A 68 9.49 -15.87 -9.47
N LYS A 69 9.85 -15.83 -8.18
CA LYS A 69 9.32 -14.86 -7.21
C LYS A 69 9.66 -13.43 -7.64
N LEU A 70 10.90 -13.20 -8.06
CA LEU A 70 11.37 -11.89 -8.51
C LEU A 70 10.51 -11.35 -9.67
N LYS A 71 10.17 -12.16 -10.69
CA LYS A 71 9.26 -11.75 -11.78
C LYS A 71 7.85 -11.41 -11.29
N ALA A 72 7.34 -12.11 -10.28
CA ALA A 72 5.99 -11.85 -9.75
C ALA A 72 5.90 -10.50 -9.00
N PHE A 73 7.00 -10.04 -8.37
CA PHE A 73 7.06 -8.76 -7.67
C PHE A 73 7.43 -7.56 -8.56
N LEU A 74 7.83 -7.79 -9.82
CA LEU A 74 8.18 -6.72 -10.76
C LEU A 74 7.00 -5.77 -11.05
N PRO A 75 5.78 -6.26 -11.39
CA PRO A 75 4.67 -5.36 -11.72
C PRO A 75 4.21 -4.53 -10.52
N ILE A 76 4.38 -5.03 -9.28
CA ILE A 76 4.16 -4.26 -8.05
C ILE A 76 5.06 -3.02 -8.05
N SER A 77 6.35 -3.20 -8.29
CA SER A 77 7.32 -2.12 -8.17
C SER A 77 7.14 -1.10 -9.30
N ILE A 78 6.79 -1.54 -10.51
CA ILE A 78 6.43 -0.67 -11.63
C ILE A 78 5.19 0.15 -11.30
N ALA A 79 4.11 -0.50 -10.84
CA ALA A 79 2.85 0.18 -10.50
C ALA A 79 3.04 1.18 -9.36
N PHE A 80 3.80 0.82 -8.33
CA PHE A 80 4.13 1.69 -7.21
C PHE A 80 4.91 2.94 -7.66
N LEU A 81 5.98 2.77 -8.45
CA LEU A 81 6.76 3.91 -8.96
C LEU A 81 5.95 4.77 -9.93
N ALA A 82 5.13 4.15 -10.79
CA ALA A 82 4.21 4.87 -11.67
C ALA A 82 3.19 5.69 -10.85
N ALA A 83 2.67 5.12 -9.75
CA ALA A 83 1.77 5.83 -8.84
C ALA A 83 2.46 7.00 -8.15
N VAL A 84 3.73 6.84 -7.74
CA VAL A 84 4.54 7.94 -7.17
C VAL A 84 4.76 9.04 -8.20
N PHE A 85 5.18 8.68 -9.42
CA PHE A 85 5.41 9.66 -10.48
C PHE A 85 4.13 10.40 -10.89
N ALA A 86 3.03 9.67 -11.11
CA ALA A 86 1.74 10.27 -11.41
C ALA A 86 1.24 11.15 -10.26
N ASN A 87 1.56 10.81 -9.00
CA ASN A 87 1.25 11.64 -7.85
C ASN A 87 2.01 12.96 -7.89
N ILE A 88 3.32 12.93 -8.15
CA ILE A 88 4.15 14.15 -8.29
C ILE A 88 3.61 15.02 -9.43
N LYS A 89 3.32 14.44 -10.59
CA LYS A 89 2.73 15.17 -11.73
C LYS A 89 1.37 15.76 -11.40
N THR A 90 0.53 15.03 -10.67
CA THR A 90 -0.76 15.54 -10.21
C THR A 90 -0.57 16.76 -9.31
N LEU A 91 0.38 16.74 -8.37
CA LEU A 91 0.65 17.89 -7.51
C LEU A 91 1.30 19.08 -8.25
N GLN A 92 1.93 18.85 -9.40
CA GLN A 92 2.49 19.91 -10.25
C GLN A 92 1.41 20.63 -11.08
N PHE A 93 0.35 19.93 -11.49
CA PHE A 93 -0.64 20.45 -12.45
C PHE A 93 -2.07 20.60 -11.87
N ALA A 94 -2.34 20.05 -10.69
CA ALA A 94 -3.63 20.10 -10.02
C ALA A 94 -3.48 20.58 -8.58
N ASN A 95 -4.54 21.22 -8.07
CA ASN A 95 -4.55 21.67 -6.68
C ASN A 95 -4.56 20.49 -5.70
N VAL A 96 -3.89 20.64 -4.57
CA VAL A 96 -3.74 19.60 -3.54
C VAL A 96 -5.10 19.18 -2.98
N GLU A 97 -6.04 20.12 -2.86
CA GLU A 97 -7.38 19.89 -2.34
C GLU A 97 -8.22 18.99 -3.25
N THR A 98 -8.25 19.30 -4.56
CA THR A 98 -8.92 18.46 -5.56
C THR A 98 -8.39 17.04 -5.48
N PHE A 99 -7.06 16.89 -5.37
CA PHE A 99 -6.42 15.59 -5.22
C PHE A 99 -6.87 14.83 -3.95
N VAL A 100 -7.12 15.53 -2.83
CA VAL A 100 -7.64 14.92 -1.60
C VAL A 100 -9.03 14.31 -1.80
N VAL A 101 -9.94 15.00 -2.52
CA VAL A 101 -11.29 14.48 -2.79
C VAL A 101 -11.23 13.21 -3.63
N PHE A 102 -10.48 13.22 -4.73
CA PHE A 102 -10.29 12.03 -5.57
C PHE A 102 -9.63 10.90 -4.79
N ARG A 103 -8.65 11.21 -3.94
CA ARG A 103 -8.06 10.18 -3.10
C ARG A 103 -9.05 9.58 -2.10
N ALA A 104 -9.93 10.39 -1.53
CA ALA A 104 -10.96 9.94 -0.60
C ALA A 104 -12.01 9.03 -1.26
N SER A 105 -12.22 9.12 -2.58
CA SER A 105 -13.09 8.19 -3.32
C SER A 105 -12.42 6.86 -3.69
N THR A 106 -11.08 6.76 -3.68
CA THR A 106 -10.37 5.51 -4.04
C THR A 106 -10.84 4.26 -3.29
N PRO A 107 -11.17 4.29 -1.96
CA PRO A 107 -11.68 3.10 -1.28
C PRO A 107 -13.00 2.57 -1.85
N LEU A 108 -13.89 3.46 -2.35
CA LEU A 108 -15.15 3.06 -2.97
C LEU A 108 -14.89 2.27 -4.25
N THR A 109 -14.02 2.77 -5.12
CA THR A 109 -13.66 2.07 -6.36
C THR A 109 -12.94 0.76 -6.05
N ILE A 110 -11.97 0.77 -5.14
CA ILE A 110 -11.23 -0.45 -4.76
C ILE A 110 -12.18 -1.48 -4.15
N ALA A 111 -13.21 -1.09 -3.39
CA ALA A 111 -14.19 -2.02 -2.85
C ALA A 111 -14.99 -2.74 -3.96
N VAL A 112 -15.40 -2.00 -4.99
CA VAL A 112 -16.08 -2.57 -6.16
C VAL A 112 -15.13 -3.47 -6.95
N CYS A 113 -13.87 -3.06 -7.14
CA CYS A 113 -12.88 -3.89 -7.82
C CYS A 113 -12.46 -5.13 -7.02
N GLU A 114 -12.42 -5.08 -5.68
CA GLU A 114 -12.17 -6.27 -4.84
C GLU A 114 -13.31 -7.29 -4.99
N TYR A 115 -14.56 -6.83 -5.15
CA TYR A 115 -15.69 -7.70 -5.48
C TYR A 115 -15.51 -8.38 -6.85
N LEU A 116 -15.13 -7.62 -7.89
CA LEU A 116 -14.99 -8.13 -9.26
C LEU A 116 -13.74 -9.01 -9.48
N CYS A 117 -12.59 -8.61 -8.95
CA CYS A 117 -11.30 -9.21 -9.28
C CYS A 117 -10.76 -10.17 -8.21
N LEU A 118 -11.12 -9.97 -6.93
CA LEU A 118 -10.62 -10.78 -5.80
C LEU A 118 -11.71 -11.68 -5.20
N GLY A 119 -12.94 -11.63 -5.69
CA GLY A 119 -14.05 -12.49 -5.26
C GLY A 119 -14.49 -12.25 -3.81
N ARG A 120 -14.32 -11.03 -3.28
CA ARG A 120 -14.87 -10.65 -1.96
C ARG A 120 -16.38 -10.46 -2.04
N GLU A 121 -17.08 -10.44 -0.90
CA GLU A 121 -18.48 -10.03 -0.86
C GLU A 121 -18.61 -8.50 -0.98
N LEU A 122 -19.77 -8.03 -1.47
CA LEU A 122 -20.08 -6.61 -1.47
C LEU A 122 -20.04 -6.08 -0.03
N PRO A 123 -19.55 -4.84 0.18
CA PRO A 123 -19.59 -4.21 1.48
C PRO A 123 -21.03 -4.16 2.00
N ASN A 124 -21.20 -4.55 3.27
CA ASN A 124 -22.48 -4.39 3.97
C ASN A 124 -22.93 -2.91 3.90
N ALA A 125 -24.24 -2.65 3.94
CA ALA A 125 -24.80 -1.30 3.83
C ALA A 125 -24.13 -0.30 4.80
N ARG A 126 -23.76 -0.76 6.00
CA ARG A 126 -22.97 0.00 6.97
C ARG A 126 -21.58 0.38 6.45
N SER A 127 -20.81 -0.58 5.93
CA SER A 127 -19.46 -0.31 5.40
C SER A 127 -19.51 0.59 4.18
N PHE A 128 -20.51 0.42 3.30
CA PHE A 128 -20.73 1.31 2.17
C PHE A 128 -21.09 2.74 2.62
N ALA A 129 -21.97 2.87 3.62
CA ALA A 129 -22.28 4.17 4.22
C ALA A 129 -21.04 4.83 4.82
N CYS A 130 -20.16 4.09 5.51
CA CYS A 130 -18.90 4.63 6.04
C CYS A 130 -17.98 5.16 4.93
N LEU A 131 -17.88 4.46 3.80
CA LEU A 131 -17.09 4.90 2.64
C LEU A 131 -17.69 6.15 1.98
N LEU A 132 -19.02 6.23 1.90
CA LEU A 132 -19.71 7.42 1.39
C LEU A 132 -19.52 8.61 2.34
N THR A 133 -19.64 8.40 3.65
CA THR A 133 -19.39 9.43 4.67
C THR A 133 -17.95 9.95 4.59
N LEU A 134 -16.97 9.08 4.37
CA LEU A 134 -15.58 9.49 4.13
C LEU A 134 -15.44 10.44 2.92
N LEU A 135 -16.12 10.12 1.81
CA LEU A 135 -16.09 10.95 0.61
C LEU A 135 -16.80 12.31 0.84
N VAL A 136 -17.98 12.29 1.45
CA VAL A 136 -18.74 13.51 1.76
C VAL A 136 -17.95 14.41 2.71
N ALA A 137 -17.35 13.85 3.76
CA ALA A 137 -16.56 14.61 4.71
C ALA A 137 -15.27 15.18 4.09
N ALA A 138 -14.56 14.41 3.26
CA ALA A 138 -13.40 14.93 2.52
C ALA A 138 -13.78 16.05 1.54
N THR A 139 -14.94 15.94 0.89
CA THR A 139 -15.46 16.96 -0.01
C THR A 139 -15.88 18.22 0.75
N GLY A 140 -16.58 18.05 1.89
CA GLY A 140 -16.96 19.14 2.79
C GLY A 140 -15.75 19.92 3.28
N TYR A 141 -14.70 19.23 3.74
CA TYR A 141 -13.43 19.85 4.13
C TYR A 141 -12.85 20.74 3.03
N VAL A 142 -12.77 20.23 1.80
CA VAL A 142 -12.22 20.97 0.66
C VAL A 142 -13.08 22.19 0.31
N LEU A 143 -14.41 22.05 0.30
CA LEU A 143 -15.32 23.17 0.00
C LEU A 143 -15.28 24.28 1.05
N THR A 144 -15.00 23.95 2.32
CA THR A 144 -14.98 24.94 3.41
C THR A 144 -13.64 25.61 3.64
N ASP A 145 -12.55 24.87 3.45
CA ASP A 145 -11.21 25.38 3.80
C ASP A 145 -10.46 25.91 2.57
N ALA A 146 -10.98 25.67 1.35
CA ALA A 146 -10.31 26.13 0.14
C ALA A 146 -11.16 26.22 -1.14
N HIS A 147 -10.64 26.93 -2.14
CA HIS A 147 -11.31 27.11 -3.42
C HIS A 147 -10.99 25.95 -4.36
N PHE A 148 -12.02 25.15 -4.67
CA PHE A 148 -11.94 24.09 -5.67
C PHE A 148 -11.64 24.67 -7.05
N VAL A 149 -10.36 24.65 -7.46
CA VAL A 149 -9.92 25.08 -8.78
C VAL A 149 -9.61 23.85 -9.64
N VAL A 150 -10.15 23.88 -10.85
CA VAL A 150 -10.33 22.73 -11.71
C VAL A 150 -9.30 22.72 -12.83
N HIS A 151 -8.07 22.31 -12.52
CA HIS A 151 -7.01 22.06 -13.51
C HIS A 151 -6.36 20.69 -13.27
N GLY A 152 -5.97 20.01 -14.34
CA GLY A 152 -5.15 18.79 -14.26
C GLY A 152 -5.89 17.45 -14.08
N TYR A 153 -7.19 17.33 -14.40
CA TYR A 153 -7.95 16.06 -14.27
C TYR A 153 -7.31 14.86 -14.97
N VAL A 154 -6.64 15.07 -16.10
CA VAL A 154 -6.01 13.97 -16.84
C VAL A 154 -4.97 13.26 -15.96
N TRP A 155 -4.11 14.02 -15.29
CA TRP A 155 -3.11 13.45 -14.38
C TRP A 155 -3.72 12.85 -13.13
N VAL A 156 -4.77 13.48 -12.57
CA VAL A 156 -5.53 12.92 -11.44
C VAL A 156 -6.15 11.57 -11.82
N GLY A 157 -6.77 11.47 -13.00
CA GLY A 157 -7.39 10.26 -13.52
C GLY A 157 -6.37 9.16 -13.81
N VAL A 158 -5.23 9.51 -14.44
CA VAL A 158 -4.11 8.59 -14.65
C VAL A 158 -3.59 8.06 -13.31
N TRP A 159 -3.35 8.94 -12.34
CA TRP A 159 -2.95 8.54 -11.00
C TRP A 159 -3.99 7.63 -10.35
N TYR A 160 -5.28 7.95 -10.48
CA TYR A 160 -6.37 7.19 -9.87
C TYR A 160 -6.41 5.75 -10.35
N VAL A 161 -6.31 5.54 -11.67
CA VAL A 161 -6.31 4.20 -12.28
C VAL A 161 -5.08 3.41 -11.86
N ILE A 162 -3.89 4.01 -11.96
CA ILE A 162 -2.63 3.36 -11.57
C ILE A 162 -2.65 3.01 -10.08
N PHE A 163 -3.13 3.90 -9.22
CA PHE A 163 -3.20 3.68 -7.77
C PHE A 163 -4.20 2.57 -7.41
N CYS A 164 -5.38 2.53 -8.05
CA CYS A 164 -6.33 1.45 -7.83
C CYS A 164 -5.75 0.09 -8.27
N PHE A 165 -5.10 0.04 -9.44
CA PHE A 165 -4.40 -1.16 -9.90
C PHE A 165 -3.29 -1.57 -8.93
N ASP A 166 -2.49 -0.64 -8.46
CA ASP A 166 -1.41 -0.88 -7.47
C ASP A 166 -1.95 -1.54 -6.19
N GLN A 167 -2.99 -0.96 -5.57
CA GLN A 167 -3.54 -1.53 -4.34
C GLN A 167 -4.12 -2.94 -4.54
N LEU A 168 -4.81 -3.18 -5.66
CA LEU A 168 -5.41 -4.48 -5.97
C LEU A 168 -4.34 -5.52 -6.30
N TYR A 169 -3.36 -5.17 -7.13
CA TYR A 169 -2.32 -6.09 -7.57
C TYR A 169 -1.38 -6.45 -6.42
N ILE A 170 -1.00 -5.49 -5.57
CA ILE A 170 -0.23 -5.81 -4.36
C ILE A 170 -1.01 -6.80 -3.50
N LYS A 171 -2.31 -6.58 -3.29
CA LYS A 171 -3.12 -7.49 -2.48
C LYS A 171 -3.19 -8.89 -3.11
N HIS A 172 -3.42 -8.96 -4.42
CA HIS A 172 -3.40 -10.22 -5.16
C HIS A 172 -2.06 -10.95 -5.03
N ALA A 173 -0.93 -10.25 -5.19
CA ALA A 173 0.40 -10.83 -5.08
C ALA A 173 0.73 -11.27 -3.65
N VAL A 174 0.33 -10.49 -2.64
CA VAL A 174 0.47 -10.83 -1.21
C VAL A 174 -0.27 -12.12 -0.87
N ASP A 175 -1.44 -12.35 -1.46
CA ASP A 175 -2.27 -13.53 -1.15
C ASP A 175 -1.92 -14.77 -1.99
N ASN A 176 -1.43 -14.60 -3.23
CA ASN A 176 -1.18 -15.71 -4.16
C ASN A 176 0.30 -16.13 -4.27
N VAL A 177 1.25 -15.22 -4.01
CA VAL A 177 2.68 -15.54 -4.11
C VAL A 177 3.14 -16.11 -2.77
N LYS A 178 3.55 -17.38 -2.78
CA LYS A 178 4.16 -18.03 -1.62
C LYS A 178 5.55 -17.45 -1.38
N VAL A 179 5.68 -16.75 -0.26
CA VAL A 179 6.94 -16.22 0.28
C VAL A 179 7.05 -16.67 1.72
N ASP A 180 8.26 -17.03 2.14
CA ASP A 180 8.52 -17.63 3.45
C ASP A 180 8.29 -16.64 4.59
N SER A 181 8.44 -15.33 4.32
CA SER A 181 8.19 -14.29 5.30
C SER A 181 7.76 -12.96 4.70
N ASN A 182 7.21 -12.07 5.54
CA ASN A 182 6.94 -10.69 5.16
C ASN A 182 8.21 -9.94 4.70
N TRP A 183 9.36 -10.31 5.25
CA TRP A 183 10.65 -9.75 4.87
C TRP A 183 11.08 -10.13 3.46
N GLY A 184 10.65 -11.30 2.94
CA GLY A 184 10.82 -11.65 1.53
C GLY A 184 10.14 -10.65 0.60
N ARG A 185 8.90 -10.21 0.93
CA ARG A 185 8.17 -9.20 0.15
C ARG A 185 8.89 -7.86 0.12
N VAL A 186 9.39 -7.44 1.29
CA VAL A 186 10.20 -6.22 1.45
C VAL A 186 11.49 -6.32 0.63
N PHE A 187 12.15 -7.48 0.65
CA PHE A 187 13.38 -7.70 -0.09
C PHE A 187 13.19 -7.61 -1.61
N TYR A 188 12.23 -8.34 -2.18
CA TYR A 188 12.00 -8.35 -3.63
C TYR A 188 11.51 -7.00 -4.17
N THR A 189 10.60 -6.35 -3.45
CA THR A 189 10.00 -5.09 -3.93
C THR A 189 10.96 -3.92 -3.80
N ASN A 190 11.74 -3.81 -2.71
CA ASN A 190 12.75 -2.76 -2.61
C ASN A 190 13.91 -2.95 -3.59
N LEU A 191 14.27 -4.19 -3.95
CA LEU A 191 15.27 -4.44 -4.99
C LEU A 191 14.81 -3.91 -6.35
N TRP A 192 13.59 -4.25 -6.76
CA TRP A 192 13.04 -3.75 -8.02
C TRP A 192 12.79 -2.25 -7.97
N ALA A 193 12.28 -1.72 -6.86
CA ALA A 193 12.11 -0.28 -6.69
C ALA A 193 13.46 0.45 -6.79
N PHE A 194 14.55 -0.10 -6.24
CA PHE A 194 15.89 0.45 -6.40
C PHE A 194 16.37 0.43 -7.86
N ILE A 195 16.15 -0.66 -8.60
CA ILE A 195 16.53 -0.78 -10.02
C ILE A 195 15.72 0.19 -10.90
N LEU A 196 14.44 0.40 -10.58
CA LEU A 196 13.51 1.17 -11.40
C LEU A 196 13.41 2.65 -11.00
N ALA A 197 13.75 3.02 -9.75
CA ALA A 197 13.66 4.39 -9.24
C ALA A 197 14.51 5.44 -10.00
N PRO A 198 15.70 5.11 -10.56
CA PRO A 198 16.48 6.07 -11.35
C PRO A 198 15.73 6.58 -12.58
N PHE A 199 14.96 5.75 -13.27
CA PHE A 199 14.36 6.08 -14.58
C PHE A 199 13.59 7.43 -14.61
N PRO A 200 12.74 7.77 -13.62
CA PRO A 200 12.05 9.06 -13.58
C PRO A 200 12.89 10.26 -13.07
N GLY A 201 14.03 10.04 -12.40
CA GLY A 201 14.78 11.09 -11.66
C GLY A 201 16.12 11.55 -12.28
N ILE A 202 16.56 10.94 -13.39
CA ILE A 202 17.90 11.12 -13.96
C ILE A 202 18.19 12.52 -14.53
N LEU A 203 17.18 13.37 -14.79
CA LEU A 203 17.39 14.54 -15.63
C LEU A 203 18.06 15.75 -14.96
N ASN A 204 17.94 15.97 -13.64
CA ASN A 204 18.46 17.20 -13.00
C ASN A 204 19.19 17.02 -11.66
N GLU A 205 19.04 15.88 -10.97
CA GLU A 205 19.65 15.67 -9.63
C GLU A 205 21.16 15.34 -9.60
N PRO A 206 21.78 14.73 -10.64
CA PRO A 206 23.21 14.40 -10.60
C PRO A 206 24.14 15.61 -10.40
N GLU A 207 23.79 16.77 -10.97
CA GLU A 207 24.57 18.00 -10.82
C GLU A 207 24.43 18.61 -9.42
N VAL A 208 23.23 18.53 -8.83
CA VAL A 208 22.98 18.97 -7.46
C VAL A 208 23.83 18.16 -6.48
N LEU A 209 23.85 16.83 -6.63
CA LEU A 209 24.63 15.93 -5.78
C LEU A 209 26.14 16.14 -5.92
N ARG A 210 26.63 16.45 -7.13
CA ARG A 210 28.06 16.69 -7.38
C ARG A 210 28.57 17.96 -6.69
N ASN A 211 27.73 18.97 -6.60
CA ASN A 211 28.06 20.25 -5.97
C ASN A 211 27.65 20.33 -4.49
N PHE A 212 26.99 19.29 -3.97
CA PHE A 212 26.47 19.27 -2.61
C PHE A 212 27.58 19.03 -1.57
N GLN A 213 27.65 19.91 -0.58
CA GLN A 213 28.55 19.76 0.56
C GLN A 213 27.88 18.89 1.63
N TRP A 214 28.42 17.69 1.84
CA TRP A 214 27.91 16.75 2.84
C TRP A 214 28.16 17.29 4.25
N THR A 215 27.08 17.56 4.98
CA THR A 215 27.14 17.91 6.39
C THR A 215 26.73 16.72 7.27
N GLY A 216 27.20 16.68 8.52
CA GLY A 216 26.77 15.65 9.47
C GLY A 216 25.26 15.62 9.68
N ALA A 217 24.60 16.79 9.60
CA ALA A 217 23.14 16.90 9.68
C ALA A 217 22.44 16.25 8.48
N SER A 218 22.94 16.47 7.25
CA SER A 218 22.38 15.84 6.03
C SER A 218 22.54 14.31 6.07
N ILE A 219 23.69 13.81 6.54
CA ILE A 219 23.95 12.37 6.68
C ILE A 219 23.05 11.75 7.76
N ALA A 220 22.90 12.41 8.90
CA ALA A 220 22.01 11.96 9.97
C ALA A 220 20.55 11.93 9.51
N ALA A 221 20.08 12.99 8.84
CA ALA A 221 18.73 13.06 8.30
C ALA A 221 18.47 11.96 7.26
N LEU A 222 19.42 11.72 6.35
CA LEU A 222 19.33 10.64 5.37
C LEU A 222 19.30 9.27 6.05
N SER A 223 20.11 9.07 7.08
CA SER A 223 20.19 7.80 7.82
C SER A 223 18.90 7.48 8.58
N VAL A 224 18.31 8.49 9.26
CA VAL A 224 17.00 8.35 9.92
C VAL A 224 15.89 8.11 8.89
N SER A 225 15.96 8.81 7.76
CA SER A 225 15.03 8.63 6.63
C SER A 225 15.07 7.21 6.06
N CYS A 226 16.27 6.64 5.88
CA CYS A 226 16.47 5.27 5.46
C CYS A 226 15.95 4.26 6.48
N ALA A 227 16.23 4.44 7.78
CA ALA A 227 15.74 3.56 8.83
C ALA A 227 14.20 3.54 8.90
N LEU A 228 13.56 4.72 8.79
CA LEU A 228 12.12 4.83 8.69
C LEU A 228 11.57 4.22 7.38
N GLY A 229 12.32 4.30 6.29
CA GLY A 229 12.00 3.63 5.01
C GLY A 229 11.92 2.11 5.16
N VAL A 230 12.87 1.49 5.87
CA VAL A 230 12.83 0.04 6.17
C VAL A 230 11.58 -0.31 6.99
N GLY A 231 11.34 0.44 8.06
CA GLY A 231 10.17 0.24 8.92
C GLY A 231 8.86 0.40 8.16
N MET A 232 8.74 1.47 7.36
CA MET A 232 7.57 1.75 6.54
C MET A 232 7.30 0.61 5.54
N SER A 233 8.33 0.12 4.85
CA SER A 233 8.19 -1.00 3.91
C SER A 233 7.71 -2.27 4.61
N TYR A 234 8.31 -2.61 5.76
CA TYR A 234 7.91 -3.76 6.55
C TYR A 234 6.45 -3.68 7.03
N PHE A 235 6.09 -2.60 7.72
CA PHE A 235 4.74 -2.43 8.27
C PHE A 235 3.69 -2.30 7.17
N ALA A 236 4.02 -1.72 6.02
CA ALA A 236 3.11 -1.64 4.88
C ALA A 236 2.74 -3.03 4.34
N PHE A 237 3.71 -3.92 4.13
CA PHE A 237 3.41 -5.29 3.71
C PHE A 237 2.77 -6.13 4.82
N LEU A 238 3.17 -5.92 6.08
CA LEU A 238 2.56 -6.61 7.22
C LEU A 238 1.07 -6.23 7.32
N CYS A 239 0.76 -4.94 7.19
CA CYS A 239 -0.62 -4.45 7.21
C CYS A 239 -1.42 -5.05 6.04
N ARG A 240 -0.91 -4.97 4.80
CA ARG A 240 -1.58 -5.55 3.61
C ARG A 240 -1.79 -7.07 3.68
N ALA A 241 -0.95 -7.79 4.42
CA ALA A 241 -1.13 -9.21 4.67
C ALA A 241 -2.33 -9.48 5.60
N GLN A 242 -2.63 -8.57 6.53
CA GLN A 242 -3.67 -8.73 7.53
C GLN A 242 -5.03 -8.13 7.12
N VAL A 243 -5.03 -7.15 6.20
CA VAL A 243 -6.23 -6.40 5.81
C VAL A 243 -6.57 -6.53 4.32
N SER A 244 -7.79 -6.16 3.93
CA SER A 244 -8.19 -6.06 2.52
C SER A 244 -7.55 -4.84 1.83
N ALA A 245 -7.55 -4.79 0.50
CA ALA A 245 -7.02 -3.65 -0.24
C ALA A 245 -7.81 -2.37 0.06
N THR A 246 -9.14 -2.46 0.17
CA THR A 246 -9.97 -1.32 0.59
C THR A 246 -9.63 -0.86 1.99
N TYR A 247 -9.53 -1.78 2.95
CA TYR A 247 -9.26 -1.38 4.33
C TYR A 247 -7.87 -0.75 4.48
N PHE A 248 -6.86 -1.29 3.78
CA PHE A 248 -5.54 -0.67 3.72
C PHE A 248 -5.60 0.76 3.16
N THR A 249 -6.42 0.99 2.13
CA THR A 249 -6.60 2.32 1.54
C THR A 249 -7.31 3.28 2.51
N VAL A 250 -8.32 2.80 3.24
CA VAL A 250 -8.98 3.58 4.32
C VAL A 250 -7.98 3.97 5.40
N ILE A 251 -7.15 3.03 5.88
CA ILE A 251 -6.07 3.30 6.84
C ILE A 251 -5.11 4.36 6.29
N GLY A 252 -4.71 4.26 5.02
CA GLY A 252 -3.86 5.25 4.38
C GLY A 252 -4.49 6.66 4.34
N ASN A 253 -5.80 6.76 4.11
CA ASN A 253 -6.51 8.04 4.16
C ASN A 253 -6.58 8.59 5.59
N VAL A 254 -6.81 7.75 6.60
CA VAL A 254 -6.75 8.15 8.02
C VAL A 254 -5.36 8.67 8.40
N CYS A 255 -4.29 7.98 8.01
CA CYS A 255 -2.91 8.41 8.30
C CYS A 255 -2.62 9.81 7.74
N LYS A 256 -3.18 10.13 6.56
CA LYS A 256 -3.06 11.47 5.98
C LYS A 256 -3.84 12.51 6.76
N VAL A 257 -5.08 12.22 7.14
CA VAL A 257 -5.88 13.11 7.99
C VAL A 257 -5.15 13.39 9.31
N LEU A 258 -4.60 12.36 9.95
CA LEU A 258 -3.80 12.51 11.17
C LEU A 258 -2.56 13.37 10.95
N THR A 259 -1.87 13.20 9.81
CA THR A 259 -0.71 14.03 9.48
C THR A 259 -1.11 15.51 9.31
N VAL A 260 -2.27 15.79 8.70
CA VAL A 260 -2.80 17.16 8.58
C VAL A 260 -3.09 17.75 9.97
N LEU A 261 -3.73 16.98 10.86
CA LEU A 261 -4.00 17.41 12.23
C LEU A 261 -2.72 17.69 13.02
N ILE A 262 -1.70 16.83 12.91
CA ILE A 262 -0.39 17.05 13.53
C ILE A 262 0.26 18.32 12.96
N ASN A 263 0.18 18.54 11.66
CA ASN A 263 0.74 19.72 11.02
C ASN A 263 0.04 21.02 11.47
N ILE A 264 -1.28 21.01 11.66
CA ILE A 264 -2.04 22.14 12.24
C ILE A 264 -1.69 22.34 13.72
N ALA A 265 -1.45 21.27 14.47
CA ALA A 265 -1.08 21.37 15.88
C ALA A 265 0.35 21.92 16.11
N ILE A 266 1.27 21.65 15.19
CA ILE A 266 2.67 22.10 15.28
C ILE A 266 2.88 23.50 14.68
N TRP A 267 2.16 23.84 13.60
CA TRP A 267 2.23 25.15 12.97
C TRP A 267 0.91 25.88 13.21
N ASP A 268 0.94 27.07 13.84
CA ASP A 268 -0.21 27.96 14.15
C ASP A 268 -1.00 28.49 12.93
N LYS A 269 -1.20 27.68 11.88
CA LYS A 269 -2.15 27.94 10.81
C LYS A 269 -3.52 27.45 11.25
N HIS A 270 -4.40 28.40 11.52
CA HIS A 270 -5.79 28.16 11.91
C HIS A 270 -6.56 27.60 10.69
N ALA A 271 -6.67 26.28 10.59
CA ALA A 271 -7.69 25.65 9.75
C ALA A 271 -9.08 26.07 10.26
N THR A 272 -10.05 26.25 9.36
CA THR A 272 -11.40 26.66 9.79
C THR A 272 -11.99 25.62 10.75
N PRO A 273 -12.70 26.02 11.83
CA PRO A 273 -13.35 25.09 12.74
C PRO A 273 -14.30 24.11 12.04
N VAL A 274 -14.90 24.54 10.93
CA VAL A 274 -15.75 23.71 10.07
C VAL A 274 -14.94 22.64 9.35
N GLY A 275 -13.77 22.98 8.80
CA GLY A 275 -12.84 22.02 8.20
C GLY A 275 -12.38 20.95 9.21
N LEU A 276 -12.04 21.36 10.44
CA LEU A 276 -11.71 20.42 11.53
C LEU A 276 -12.86 19.47 11.86
N GLY A 277 -14.10 19.97 11.84
CA GLY A 277 -15.31 19.15 11.99
C GLY A 277 -15.40 18.04 10.93
N PHE A 278 -15.16 18.38 9.67
CA PHE A 278 -15.14 17.37 8.59
C PHE A 278 -14.01 16.36 8.73
N LEU A 279 -12.81 16.78 9.14
CA LEU A 279 -11.71 15.84 9.42
C LEU A 279 -12.06 14.87 10.56
N PHE A 280 -12.75 15.34 11.60
CA PHE A 280 -13.21 14.48 12.69
C PHE A 280 -14.26 13.46 12.19
N VAL A 281 -15.22 13.89 11.37
CA VAL A 281 -16.19 12.98 10.74
C VAL A 281 -15.49 11.91 9.89
N CYS A 282 -14.44 12.26 9.14
CA CYS A 282 -13.62 11.28 8.42
C CYS A 282 -13.03 10.21 9.35
N LEU A 283 -12.48 10.62 10.51
CA LEU A 283 -11.91 9.68 11.48
C LEU A 283 -12.97 8.76 12.09
N VAL A 284 -14.15 9.30 12.43
CA VAL A 284 -15.27 8.51 12.96
C VAL A 284 -15.79 7.51 11.93
N ALA A 285 -15.96 7.93 10.68
CA ALA A 285 -16.40 7.05 9.60
C ALA A 285 -15.39 5.91 9.34
N ALA A 286 -14.09 6.22 9.38
CA ALA A 286 -13.06 5.20 9.26
C ALA A 286 -12.99 4.24 10.46
N TYR A 287 -13.27 4.73 11.68
CA TYR A 287 -13.33 3.90 12.88
C TYR A 287 -14.47 2.87 12.82
N PHE A 288 -15.63 3.26 12.29
CA PHE A 288 -16.78 2.35 12.13
C PHE A 288 -16.73 1.48 10.88
N TYR A 289 -15.78 1.71 9.98
CA TYR A 289 -15.61 0.91 8.78
C TYR A 289 -15.18 -0.52 9.14
N GLN A 290 -15.88 -1.50 8.56
CA GLN A 290 -15.56 -2.92 8.71
C GLN A 290 -15.20 -3.51 7.34
N PRO A 291 -14.08 -4.25 7.22
CA PRO A 291 -13.67 -4.86 5.96
C PRO A 291 -14.67 -5.92 5.50
N SER A 292 -14.97 -5.99 4.20
CA SER A 292 -15.85 -7.03 3.64
C SER A 292 -15.20 -8.41 3.76
N PRO A 293 -15.92 -9.46 4.19
CA PRO A 293 -15.38 -10.82 4.23
C PRO A 293 -15.12 -11.39 2.81
N MET A 294 -14.35 -12.48 2.75
CA MET A 294 -14.22 -13.25 1.51
C MET A 294 -15.53 -13.98 1.23
N ARG A 295 -15.95 -14.05 -0.04
CA ARG A 295 -17.14 -14.81 -0.42
C ARG A 295 -16.94 -16.27 -0.05
N ALA A 296 -17.93 -16.85 0.62
CA ALA A 296 -17.92 -18.28 0.86
C ALA A 296 -17.80 -18.99 -0.49
N ARG A 297 -16.75 -19.79 -0.68
CA ARG A 297 -16.70 -20.72 -1.81
C ARG A 297 -17.92 -21.65 -1.63
N PRO A 298 -18.77 -21.86 -2.65
CA PRO A 298 -19.72 -22.96 -2.61
C PRO A 298 -18.92 -24.20 -2.25
N ALA A 299 -19.35 -24.92 -1.20
CA ALA A 299 -18.77 -26.23 -0.92
C ALA A 299 -18.84 -27.02 -2.23
N VAL A 300 -17.69 -27.45 -2.74
CA VAL A 300 -17.69 -28.47 -3.77
C VAL A 300 -18.25 -29.70 -3.06
N GLU A 301 -19.53 -29.99 -3.28
CA GLU A 301 -20.15 -31.25 -2.85
C GLU A 301 -19.21 -32.38 -3.31
N PRO A 302 -18.76 -33.29 -2.44
CA PRO A 302 -17.81 -34.35 -2.79
C PRO A 302 -18.45 -35.47 -3.66
N GLU A 303 -19.48 -35.17 -4.45
CA GLU A 303 -20.38 -36.18 -5.05
C GLU A 303 -19.98 -36.64 -6.47
N ARG A 304 -18.73 -36.42 -6.90
CA ARG A 304 -18.27 -36.89 -8.24
C ARG A 304 -16.97 -37.69 -8.27
N GLN A 305 -16.36 -37.99 -7.13
CA GLN A 305 -15.20 -38.91 -7.07
C GLN A 305 -15.57 -40.33 -6.62
N SER A 306 -16.68 -40.53 -5.90
CA SER A 306 -17.13 -41.87 -5.48
C SER A 306 -17.78 -42.68 -6.60
N LEU A 307 -18.43 -42.03 -7.59
CA LEU A 307 -19.05 -42.72 -8.72
C LEU A 307 -18.03 -43.27 -9.73
N VAL A 308 -16.90 -42.59 -9.93
CA VAL A 308 -15.85 -43.04 -10.87
C VAL A 308 -15.04 -44.21 -10.29
N VAL A 309 -14.78 -44.20 -8.98
CA VAL A 309 -14.06 -45.29 -8.30
C VAL A 309 -14.92 -46.57 -8.23
N GLY A 310 -16.24 -46.43 -8.07
CA GLY A 310 -17.16 -47.57 -8.08
C GLY A 310 -17.31 -48.25 -9.45
N GLU A 311 -17.33 -47.48 -10.55
CA GLU A 311 -17.37 -48.03 -11.91
C GLU A 311 -16.06 -48.72 -12.33
N GLU A 312 -14.89 -48.21 -11.87
CA GLU A 312 -13.59 -48.84 -12.13
C GLU A 312 -13.38 -50.15 -11.35
N GLU A 313 -13.85 -50.25 -10.10
CA GLU A 313 -13.79 -51.52 -9.34
C GLU A 313 -14.75 -52.59 -9.88
N GLU A 314 -15.95 -52.20 -10.36
CA GLU A 314 -16.91 -53.16 -10.92
C GLU A 314 -16.47 -53.66 -12.32
N THR A 315 -15.77 -52.84 -13.11
CA THR A 315 -15.21 -53.27 -14.40
C THR A 315 -13.96 -54.13 -14.26
N LEU A 316 -13.11 -53.91 -13.24
CA LEU A 316 -11.92 -54.74 -13.00
C LEU A 316 -12.26 -56.15 -12.47
N SER A 317 -13.36 -56.28 -11.71
CA SER A 317 -13.81 -57.58 -11.16
C SER A 317 -14.50 -58.50 -12.17
N ARG A 318 -14.91 -57.99 -13.34
CA ARG A 318 -15.57 -58.76 -14.40
C ARG A 318 -14.63 -59.28 -15.50
N GLN A 319 -13.32 -59.04 -15.43
CA GLN A 319 -12.38 -59.64 -16.39
C GLN A 319 -12.16 -61.14 -16.08
N PRO A 320 -12.41 -62.06 -17.03
CA PRO A 320 -12.14 -63.48 -16.82
C PRO A 320 -10.63 -63.73 -16.71
N ARG A 321 -10.21 -64.44 -15.65
CA ARG A 321 -8.80 -64.84 -15.46
C ARG A 321 -8.30 -65.63 -16.67
N PRO A 322 -7.10 -65.34 -17.19
CA PRO A 322 -6.49 -66.18 -18.21
C PRO A 322 -6.21 -67.57 -17.62
N LEU A 323 -6.75 -68.60 -18.28
CA LEU A 323 -6.41 -70.00 -18.04
C LEU A 323 -4.92 -70.22 -18.36
N ARG A 324 -4.28 -71.00 -17.49
CA ARG A 324 -2.90 -71.48 -17.61
C ARG A 324 -2.57 -72.04 -18.99
#